data_AF-A0A3B9QH42-F1
#
_entry.id   AF-A0A3B9QH42-F1
#
_cell.length_a   1.000
_cell.length_b   1.000
_cell.length_c   1.000
_cell.angle_alpha   90.00
_cell.angle_beta   90.00
_cell.angle_gamma   90.00
#
_symmetry.space_group_name_H-M   'P 1'
#
loop_
_entity.id
_entity.type
_entity.pdbx_description
1 polymer ?
#
loop_
_entity_poly.entity_id
_entity_poly.type
_entity_poly.pdbx_seq_one_letter_code
_entity_poly.pdbx_strand_id
1 'polypeptide(L)'
;MKILQRLIQFRPECSLEGPAKVAEMVSYLNSITDLTWYGWQNLAGAPVGSCGLSTRVDSWSDLMAAQPAMVEDAGWMSRAAELVAMYQEPAMDWVMSPIAGSENMPAEPSEILVNTVNRAAFHNVSKAIDVSQQFVNMVNGIAGTPAAALMTPLGEGGCSFAM
;
A
#
# COMPACT_ATOMS: atom_id res chain seq x y z
N MET A 1 5.53 11.18 8.70
CA MET A 1 5.52 10.14 7.66
C MET A 1 4.14 9.51 7.52
N LYS A 2 3.70 9.26 6.29
CA LYS A 2 2.51 8.50 5.90
C LYS A 2 2.89 7.48 4.84
N ILE A 3 2.14 6.38 4.77
CA ILE A 3 2.26 5.37 3.72
C ILE A 3 0.91 5.30 3.01
N LEU A 4 0.90 5.59 1.71
CA LEU A 4 -0.22 5.29 0.83
C LEU A 4 -0.08 3.84 0.36
N GLN A 5 -1.17 3.09 0.42
CA GLN A 5 -1.28 1.78 -0.22
C GLN A 5 -2.56 1.74 -1.04
N ARG A 6 -2.45 1.28 -2.28
CA ARG A 6 -3.58 0.96 -3.15
C ARG A 6 -3.56 -0.54 -3.43
N LEU A 7 -4.61 -1.26 -3.08
CA LEU A 7 -4.81 -2.66 -3.48
C LEU A 7 -5.79 -2.73 -4.66
N ILE A 8 -5.39 -3.50 -5.67
CA ILE A 8 -6.12 -3.71 -6.90
C ILE A 8 -6.51 -5.19 -6.97
N GLN A 9 -7.80 -5.43 -7.13
CA GLN A 9 -8.32 -6.73 -7.53
C GLN A 9 -8.68 -6.69 -9.01
N PHE A 10 -8.05 -7.56 -9.80
CA PHE A 10 -8.34 -7.69 -11.22
C PHE A 10 -9.52 -8.62 -11.46
N ARG A 11 -10.20 -8.42 -12.60
CA ARG A 11 -11.13 -9.43 -13.11
C ARG A 11 -10.37 -10.74 -13.38
N PRO A 12 -11.02 -11.90 -13.26
CA PRO A 12 -10.36 -13.19 -13.41
C PRO A 12 -9.53 -13.32 -14.70
N GLU A 13 -10.04 -12.82 -15.81
CA GLU A 13 -9.37 -12.85 -17.11
C GLU A 13 -8.13 -11.94 -17.19
N CYS A 14 -8.01 -10.96 -16.30
CA CYS A 14 -6.90 -10.02 -16.22
C CYS A 14 -5.86 -10.41 -15.15
N SER A 15 -6.07 -11.50 -14.40
CA SER A 15 -5.26 -11.86 -13.22
C SER A 15 -3.77 -12.13 -13.51
N LEU A 16 -3.43 -12.49 -14.76
CA LEU A 16 -2.04 -12.73 -15.18
C LEU A 16 -1.37 -11.48 -15.77
N GLU A 17 -2.11 -10.67 -16.53
CA GLU A 17 -1.58 -9.47 -17.19
C GLU A 17 -1.56 -8.25 -16.27
N GLY A 18 -2.49 -8.18 -15.32
CA GLY A 18 -2.62 -7.07 -14.37
C GLY A 18 -1.36 -6.78 -13.56
N PRO A 19 -0.67 -7.80 -13.00
CA PRO A 19 0.59 -7.59 -12.30
C PRO A 19 1.68 -6.94 -13.16
N ALA A 20 1.79 -7.31 -14.44
CA ALA A 20 2.74 -6.70 -15.37
C ALA A 20 2.39 -5.22 -15.62
N LYS A 21 1.09 -4.91 -15.78
CA LYS A 21 0.61 -3.53 -15.91
C LYS A 21 0.86 -2.68 -14.68
N VAL A 22 0.82 -3.26 -13.48
CA VAL A 22 1.20 -2.55 -12.25
C VAL A 22 2.71 -2.30 -12.18
N ALA A 23 3.55 -3.24 -12.61
CA ALA A 23 4.98 -3.02 -12.70
C ALA A 23 5.35 -1.89 -13.69
N GLU A 24 4.71 -1.88 -14.88
CA GLU A 24 4.81 -0.76 -15.83
C GLU A 24 4.41 0.57 -15.19
N MET A 25 3.31 0.57 -14.44
CA MET A 25 2.81 1.77 -13.80
C MET A 25 3.75 2.31 -12.73
N VAL A 26 4.27 1.44 -11.86
CA VAL A 26 5.24 1.82 -10.82
C VAL A 26 6.51 2.37 -11.45
N SER A 27 6.99 1.76 -12.54
CA SER A 27 8.17 2.25 -13.25
C SER A 27 7.93 3.64 -13.84
N TYR A 28 6.75 3.87 -14.40
CA TYR A 28 6.37 5.18 -14.94
C TYR A 28 6.28 6.24 -13.83
N LEU A 29 5.58 5.95 -12.73
CA LEU A 29 5.45 6.85 -11.59
C LEU A 29 6.81 7.26 -11.00
N ASN A 30 7.74 6.32 -10.86
CA ASN A 30 9.11 6.61 -10.44
C ASN A 30 9.90 7.47 -11.44
N SER A 31 9.49 7.52 -12.71
CA SER A 31 10.15 8.33 -13.75
C SER A 31 9.62 9.77 -13.86
N ILE A 32 8.40 10.01 -13.40
CA ILE A 32 7.72 11.33 -13.52
C ILE A 32 7.45 12.01 -12.18
N THR A 33 7.66 11.33 -11.06
CA THR A 33 7.48 11.89 -9.72
C THR A 33 8.76 11.79 -8.92
N ASP A 34 8.96 12.71 -7.98
CA ASP A 34 10.07 12.65 -7.01
C ASP A 34 9.80 11.65 -5.87
N LEU A 35 8.67 10.95 -5.91
CA LEU A 35 8.29 9.94 -4.93
C LEU A 35 8.80 8.57 -5.36
N THR A 36 9.30 7.78 -4.39
CA THR A 36 9.56 6.37 -4.62
C THR A 36 8.27 5.57 -4.51
N TRP A 37 7.90 4.90 -5.60
CA TRP A 37 6.77 3.99 -5.71
C TRP A 37 7.23 2.55 -5.71
N TYR A 38 6.47 1.70 -5.02
CA TYR A 38 6.70 0.27 -4.91
C TYR A 38 5.49 -0.50 -5.42
N GLY A 39 5.74 -1.58 -6.15
CA GLY A 39 4.72 -2.58 -6.49
C GLY A 39 4.84 -3.78 -5.57
N TRP A 40 3.72 -4.40 -5.22
CA TRP A 40 3.69 -5.61 -4.40
C TRP A 40 2.54 -6.52 -4.82
N GLN A 41 2.68 -7.83 -4.63
CA GLN A 41 1.63 -8.80 -4.91
C GLN A 41 1.04 -9.32 -3.60
N ASN A 42 -0.28 -9.47 -3.55
CA ASN A 42 -0.93 -10.07 -2.40
C ASN A 42 -0.76 -11.59 -2.43
N LEU A 43 -0.20 -12.17 -1.37
CA LEU A 43 0.04 -13.61 -1.26
C LEU A 43 -1.15 -14.39 -0.69
N ALA A 44 -1.92 -13.79 0.22
CA ALA A 44 -3.06 -14.43 0.88
C ALA A 44 -4.09 -13.40 1.35
N GLY A 45 -5.36 -13.80 1.50
CA GLY A 45 -6.43 -12.93 2.01
C GLY A 45 -7.12 -12.03 0.97
N ALA A 46 -6.67 -12.06 -0.28
CA ALA A 46 -7.36 -11.47 -1.44
C ALA A 46 -7.30 -12.45 -2.62
N PRO A 47 -8.13 -12.28 -3.66
CA PRO A 47 -8.10 -13.13 -4.84
C PRO A 47 -6.72 -13.22 -5.50
N VAL A 48 -6.39 -14.39 -6.06
CA VAL A 48 -5.11 -14.64 -6.73
C VAL A 48 -4.89 -13.62 -7.85
N GLY A 49 -3.66 -13.11 -7.95
CA GLY A 49 -3.30 -12.08 -8.92
C GLY A 49 -3.57 -10.65 -8.44
N SER A 50 -4.21 -10.45 -7.29
CA SER A 50 -4.34 -9.11 -6.70
C SER A 50 -2.96 -8.54 -6.37
N CYS A 51 -2.76 -7.27 -6.68
CA CYS A 51 -1.51 -6.56 -6.43
C CYS A 51 -1.80 -5.15 -5.97
N GLY A 52 -0.78 -4.49 -5.44
CA GLY A 52 -0.90 -3.11 -5.06
C GLY A 52 0.32 -2.28 -5.39
N LEU A 53 0.12 -1.00 -5.19
CA LEU A 53 1.15 0.03 -5.32
C LEU A 53 1.17 0.88 -4.06
N SER A 54 2.35 1.29 -3.63
CA SER A 54 2.52 2.06 -2.41
C SER A 54 3.62 3.10 -2.53
N THR A 55 3.53 4.15 -1.74
CA THR A 55 4.56 5.18 -1.62
C THR A 55 4.61 5.73 -0.21
N ARG A 56 5.76 6.28 0.17
CA ARG A 56 5.98 6.94 1.46
C ARG A 56 6.09 8.44 1.25
N VAL A 57 5.46 9.20 2.11
CA VAL A 57 5.49 10.67 2.10
C VAL A 57 5.66 11.19 3.53
N ASP A 58 6.12 12.43 3.70
CA ASP A 58 6.29 12.98 5.05
C ASP A 58 4.94 13.33 5.70
N SER A 59 4.00 13.80 4.90
CA SER A 59 2.67 14.22 5.33
C SER A 59 1.58 13.91 4.30
N TRP A 60 0.32 13.96 4.72
CA TRP A 60 -0.82 13.84 3.81
C TRP A 60 -0.84 14.98 2.77
N SER A 61 -0.41 16.18 3.17
CA SER A 61 -0.29 17.33 2.28
C SER A 61 0.69 17.10 1.14
N ASP A 62 1.80 16.40 1.38
CA ASP A 62 2.81 16.13 0.33
C ASP A 62 2.24 15.21 -0.74
N LEU A 63 1.46 14.20 -0.34
CA LEU A 63 0.75 13.33 -1.30
C LEU A 63 -0.25 14.14 -2.13
N MET A 64 -1.01 15.02 -1.49
CA MET A 64 -1.97 15.87 -2.19
C MET A 64 -1.30 16.85 -3.16
N ALA A 65 -0.13 17.37 -2.80
CA ALA A 65 0.65 18.28 -3.63
C ALA A 65 1.20 17.61 -4.90
N ALA A 66 1.39 16.29 -4.90
CA ALA A 66 1.83 15.53 -6.07
C ALA A 66 0.69 15.27 -7.09
N GLN A 67 -0.58 15.30 -6.66
CA GLN A 67 -1.71 14.91 -7.52
C GLN A 67 -1.95 15.82 -8.73
N PRO A 68 -1.85 17.16 -8.65
CA PRO A 68 -2.09 18.03 -9.81
C PRO A 68 -1.15 17.71 -10.99
N ALA A 69 0.15 17.56 -10.71
CA ALA A 69 1.14 17.22 -11.73
C ALA A 69 0.86 15.85 -12.38
N MET A 70 0.38 14.88 -11.58
CA MET A 70 -0.01 13.58 -12.12
C MET A 70 -1.25 13.68 -13.01
N VAL A 71 -2.28 14.44 -12.62
CA VAL A 71 -3.51 14.61 -13.41
C VAL A 71 -3.24 15.29 -14.76
N GLU A 72 -2.26 16.18 -14.82
CA GLU A 72 -1.85 16.86 -16.04
C GLU A 72 -0.94 16.01 -16.95
N ASP A 73 -0.35 14.93 -16.42
CA ASP A 73 0.52 14.03 -17.18
C ASP A 73 -0.31 13.06 -18.05
N ALA A 74 -0.32 13.29 -19.36
CA ALA A 74 -1.09 12.49 -20.32
C ALA A 74 -0.66 11.01 -20.36
N GLY A 75 0.63 10.72 -20.14
CA GLY A 75 1.15 9.36 -20.16
C GLY A 75 0.71 8.55 -18.94
N TRP A 76 0.58 9.20 -17.78
CA TRP A 76 -0.02 8.66 -16.57
C TRP A 76 -1.50 8.41 -16.79
N MET A 77 -2.25 9.42 -17.26
CA MET A 77 -3.70 9.32 -17.43
C MET A 77 -4.09 8.19 -18.39
N SER A 78 -3.35 8.00 -19.49
CA SER A 78 -3.57 6.88 -20.41
C SER A 78 -3.35 5.52 -19.74
N ARG A 79 -2.21 5.34 -19.07
CA ARG A 79 -1.88 4.08 -18.37
C ARG A 79 -2.84 3.80 -17.23
N ALA A 80 -3.29 4.84 -16.54
CA ALA A 80 -4.20 4.70 -15.41
C ALA A 80 -5.57 4.24 -15.90
N ALA A 81 -6.04 4.77 -17.03
CA ALA A 81 -7.27 4.33 -17.67
C ALA A 81 -7.19 2.85 -18.13
N GLU A 82 -6.07 2.45 -18.76
CA GLU A 82 -5.84 1.04 -19.13
C GLU A 82 -5.88 0.12 -17.92
N LEU A 83 -5.18 0.49 -16.84
CA LEU A 83 -5.11 -0.30 -15.63
C LEU A 83 -6.47 -0.39 -14.93
N VAL A 84 -7.19 0.72 -14.79
CA VAL A 84 -8.55 0.76 -14.20
C VAL A 84 -9.52 -0.11 -15.00
N ALA A 85 -9.38 -0.15 -16.32
CA ALA A 85 -10.20 -1.00 -17.17
C ALA A 85 -10.03 -2.49 -16.87
N MET A 86 -9.03 -2.93 -16.10
CA MET A 86 -8.79 -4.33 -15.71
C MET A 86 -9.41 -4.69 -14.35
N TYR A 87 -9.95 -3.71 -13.62
CA TYR A 87 -10.39 -3.90 -12.24
C TYR A 87 -11.68 -4.73 -12.16
N GLN A 88 -11.77 -5.60 -11.16
CA GLN A 88 -13.01 -6.28 -10.79
C GLN A 88 -13.93 -5.35 -10.00
N GLU A 89 -13.35 -4.59 -9.07
CA GLU A 89 -14.00 -3.60 -8.22
C GLU A 89 -13.09 -2.37 -8.10
N PRO A 90 -13.60 -1.20 -7.68
CA PRO A 90 -12.75 -0.04 -7.38
C PRO A 90 -11.59 -0.42 -6.46
N ALA A 91 -10.39 0.10 -6.77
CA ALA A 91 -9.22 -0.15 -5.94
C ALA A 91 -9.43 0.40 -4.51
N MET A 92 -8.86 -0.29 -3.54
CA MET A 92 -8.93 0.11 -2.14
C MET A 92 -7.69 0.91 -1.78
N ASP A 93 -7.90 2.14 -1.30
CA ASP A 93 -6.82 3.03 -0.88
C ASP A 93 -6.78 3.17 0.65
N TRP A 94 -5.58 3.06 1.22
CA TRP A 94 -5.32 3.32 2.62
C TRP A 94 -4.17 4.29 2.81
N VAL A 95 -4.34 5.17 3.78
CA VAL A 95 -3.33 6.14 4.18
C VAL A 95 -3.05 5.89 5.64
N MET A 96 -1.87 5.37 5.90
CA MET A 96 -1.53 4.85 7.21
C MET A 96 -0.40 5.64 7.83
N SER A 97 -0.43 5.73 9.15
CA SER A 97 0.69 6.23 9.93
C SER A 97 1.50 5.03 10.44
N PRO A 98 2.83 5.02 10.27
CA PRO A 98 3.64 4.03 10.94
C PRO A 98 3.56 4.25 12.45
N ILE A 99 3.34 3.17 13.20
CA ILE A 99 3.32 3.16 14.66
C ILE A 99 4.45 2.32 15.27
N ALA A 100 5.17 1.55 14.44
CA ALA A 100 6.47 0.94 14.74
C ALA A 100 7.18 0.43 13.48
N GLY A 101 8.51 0.30 13.58
CA GLY A 101 9.35 -0.37 12.57
C GLY A 101 9.81 0.49 11.39
N SER A 102 9.29 1.71 11.23
CA SER A 102 9.67 2.59 10.11
C SER A 102 11.12 3.06 10.16
N GLU A 103 11.68 3.28 11.36
CA GLU A 103 13.07 3.71 11.55
C GLU A 103 14.09 2.62 11.18
N ASN A 104 13.65 1.35 11.19
CA ASN A 104 14.48 0.18 10.89
C ASN A 104 14.20 -0.40 9.49
N MET A 105 13.38 0.27 8.66
CA MET A 105 13.15 -0.19 7.30
C MET A 105 14.37 0.15 6.43
N PRO A 106 14.93 -0.83 5.70
CA PRO A 106 16.07 -0.60 4.83
C PRO A 106 15.73 0.43 3.75
N ALA A 107 16.76 1.19 3.36
CA ALA A 107 16.65 2.18 2.28
C ALA A 107 16.40 1.51 0.92
N GLU A 108 16.87 0.27 0.74
CA GLU A 108 16.61 -0.54 -0.45
C GLU A 108 15.38 -1.44 -0.28
N PRO A 109 14.64 -1.73 -1.36
CA PRO A 109 13.44 -2.56 -1.29
C PRO A 109 13.81 -3.98 -0.84
N SER A 110 13.26 -4.41 0.30
CA SER A 110 13.28 -5.84 0.62
C SER A 110 12.33 -6.59 -0.30
N GLU A 111 12.70 -7.82 -0.68
CA GLU A 111 11.83 -8.70 -1.48
C GLU A 111 10.50 -8.97 -0.78
N ILE A 112 10.48 -8.88 0.55
CA ILE A 112 9.31 -9.10 1.40
C ILE A 112 9.21 -7.97 2.43
N LEU A 113 8.05 -7.31 2.47
CA LEU A 113 7.66 -6.38 3.54
C LEU A 113 6.47 -6.97 4.27
N VAL A 114 6.59 -7.15 5.59
CA VAL A 114 5.47 -7.59 6.42
C VAL A 114 4.77 -6.37 7.01
N ASN A 115 3.52 -6.16 6.60
CA ASN A 115 2.68 -5.10 7.15
C ASN A 115 1.60 -5.69 8.06
N THR A 116 1.39 -5.06 9.22
CA THR A 116 0.21 -5.33 10.04
C THR A 116 -0.66 -4.09 10.12
N VAL A 117 -1.96 -4.28 9.86
CA VAL A 117 -2.98 -3.24 10.04
C VAL A 117 -3.85 -3.66 11.20
N ASN A 118 -3.78 -2.92 12.31
CA ASN A 118 -4.60 -3.17 13.48
C ASN A 118 -5.77 -2.18 13.54
N ARG A 119 -6.98 -2.71 13.71
CA ARG A 119 -8.20 -1.95 14.00
C ARG A 119 -8.60 -2.17 15.44
N ALA A 120 -8.86 -1.09 16.18
CA ALA A 120 -9.29 -1.15 17.57
C ALA A 120 -10.34 -0.10 17.87
N ALA A 121 -11.25 -0.41 18.80
CA ALA A 121 -12.12 0.60 19.40
C ALA A 121 -11.26 1.66 20.12
N PHE A 122 -11.73 2.91 20.16
CA PHE A 122 -10.95 4.05 20.69
C PHE A 122 -10.33 3.78 22.07
N HIS A 123 -11.09 3.18 22.99
CA HIS A 123 -10.62 2.86 24.35
C HIS A 123 -9.54 1.76 24.42
N ASN A 124 -9.28 1.05 23.31
CA ASN A 124 -8.28 -0.02 23.21
C ASN A 124 -7.10 0.33 22.29
N VAL A 125 -7.01 1.57 21.79
CA VAL A 125 -5.96 1.98 20.83
C VAL A 125 -4.56 1.76 21.40
N SER A 126 -4.30 2.06 22.68
CA SER A 126 -2.96 1.86 23.25
C SER A 126 -2.55 0.38 23.23
N LYS A 127 -3.46 -0.51 23.63
CA LYS A 127 -3.21 -1.96 23.63
C LYS A 127 -2.98 -2.50 22.21
N ALA A 128 -3.72 -1.98 21.24
CA ALA A 128 -3.52 -2.36 19.84
C ALA A 128 -2.15 -1.89 19.31
N ILE A 129 -1.71 -0.70 19.71
CA ILE A 129 -0.36 -0.21 19.41
C ILE A 129 0.69 -1.13 20.05
N ASP A 130 0.56 -1.50 21.32
CA ASP A 130 1.51 -2.37 22.01
C ASP A 130 1.66 -3.74 21.34
N VAL A 131 0.54 -4.36 20.95
CA VAL A 131 0.56 -5.64 20.22
C VAL A 131 1.23 -5.49 18.85
N SER A 132 0.94 -4.42 18.13
CA SER A 132 1.59 -4.08 16.86
C SER A 132 3.11 -3.95 17.00
N GLN A 133 3.59 -3.28 18.06
CA GLN A 133 5.02 -3.14 18.34
C GLN A 133 5.68 -4.49 18.64
N GLN A 134 5.03 -5.33 19.46
CA GLN A 134 5.53 -6.67 19.79
C GLN A 134 5.64 -7.55 18.55
N PHE A 135 4.64 -7.51 17.67
CA PHE A 135 4.66 -8.26 16.41
C PHE A 135 5.80 -7.80 15.50
N VAL A 136 5.97 -6.49 15.31
CA VAL A 136 7.06 -5.94 14.49
C VAL A 136 8.42 -6.33 15.05
N ASN A 137 8.61 -6.22 16.37
CA ASN A 137 9.85 -6.63 17.03
C ASN A 137 10.13 -8.13 16.85
N MET A 138 9.09 -8.97 16.95
CA MET A 138 9.19 -10.41 16.69
C MET A 138 9.61 -10.69 15.25
N VAL A 139 8.97 -10.09 14.25
CA VAL A 139 9.28 -10.32 12.83
C VAL A 139 10.69 -9.82 12.48
N ASN A 140 11.04 -8.62 12.92
CA ASN A 140 12.40 -8.09 12.76
C ASN A 140 13.43 -9.02 13.42
N GLY A 141 13.12 -9.59 14.60
CA GLY A 141 14.02 -10.46 15.36
C GLY A 141 14.17 -11.88 14.83
N ILE A 142 13.18 -12.42 14.11
CA ILE A 142 13.22 -13.82 13.61
C ILE A 142 14.00 -13.93 12.29
N ALA A 143 13.94 -12.92 11.44
CA ALA A 143 14.43 -13.06 10.05
C ALA A 143 15.18 -11.84 9.50
N GLY A 144 15.34 -10.76 10.27
CA GLY A 144 15.83 -9.47 9.73
C GLY A 144 14.91 -8.90 8.65
N THR A 145 13.71 -9.47 8.47
CA THR A 145 12.72 -9.04 7.49
C THR A 145 12.12 -7.72 7.96
N PRO A 146 12.16 -6.65 7.15
CA PRO A 146 11.57 -5.39 7.51
C PRO A 146 10.07 -5.56 7.77
N ALA A 147 9.63 -5.18 8.96
CA ALA A 147 8.23 -5.15 9.33
C ALA A 147 7.79 -3.74 9.72
N ALA A 148 6.59 -3.36 9.29
CA ALA A 148 5.94 -2.13 9.69
C ALA A 148 4.57 -2.42 10.31
N ALA A 149 4.30 -1.76 11.43
CA ALA A 149 2.96 -1.72 12.00
C ALA A 149 2.30 -0.40 11.60
N LEU A 150 1.10 -0.52 11.05
CA LEU A 150 0.37 0.58 10.45
C LEU A 150 -0.97 0.75 11.16
N MET A 151 -1.33 2.00 11.43
CA MET A 151 -2.63 2.36 11.99
C MET A 151 -3.31 3.39 11.10
N THR A 152 -4.62 3.21 10.91
CA THR A 152 -5.49 4.17 10.23
C THR A 152 -6.53 4.71 11.22
N PRO A 153 -6.75 6.03 11.26
CA PRO A 153 -7.86 6.62 12.03
C PRO A 153 -9.23 6.37 11.37
N LEU A 154 -9.26 5.88 10.12
CA LEU A 154 -10.51 5.57 9.42
C LEU A 154 -11.10 4.27 9.96
N GLY A 155 -12.05 4.44 10.88
CA GLY A 155 -12.95 3.37 11.31
C GLY A 155 -13.90 2.89 10.22
N GLU A 156 -14.02 3.58 9.08
CA GLU A 156 -14.92 3.24 7.97
C GLU A 156 -14.25 3.67 6.66
N GLY A 157 -13.75 2.68 5.91
CA GLY A 157 -12.96 2.89 4.69
C GLY A 157 -12.38 1.58 4.19
N GLY A 158 -13.26 0.59 3.95
CA GLY A 158 -12.95 -0.56 3.10
C GLY A 158 -12.22 -1.75 3.73
N CYS A 159 -12.71 -2.31 4.82
CA CYS A 159 -12.73 -3.77 4.97
C CYS A 159 -14.21 -4.19 4.98
N SER A 160 -14.83 -4.35 3.81
CA SER A 160 -16.06 -5.12 3.70
C SER A 160 -15.70 -6.53 3.23
N PHE A 161 -15.36 -7.39 4.18
CA PHE A 161 -15.67 -8.82 4.02
C PHE A 161 -17.16 -8.96 4.39
N ALA A 162 -18.03 -8.88 3.38
CA ALA A 162 -19.46 -9.27 3.31
C ALA A 162 -20.08 -8.44 2.16
N MET A 163 -20.78 -9.02 1.17
CA MET A 163 -21.69 -10.17 1.22
C MET A 163 -21.27 -11.35 0.34
#